data_AF-A0A383DG31-F1
#
_entry.id   AF-A0A383DG31-F1
#
_cell.length_a   1.000
_cell.length_b   1.000
_cell.length_c   1.000
_cell.angle_alpha   90.00
_cell.angle_beta   90.00
_cell.angle_gamma   90.00
#
_symmetry.space_group_name_H-M   'P 1'
#
loop_
_entity.id
_entity.type
_entity.pdbx_description
1 polymer ?
#
loop_
_entity_poly.entity_id
_entity_poly.type
_entity_poly.pdbx_seq_one_letter_code
_entity_poly.pdbx_strand_id
1 'polypeptide(L)'
;MLSKKKVEEIANQNVLIDALSDDELAEFCIIANQMYRDGKPIVSDQDYDFVFQAALAKRLPNHPFLQKLESEHEGFAEEKVKLPERMLSTDKAYSWGEIQKWLERITKSAEEIDLSPNDVLIKGTAKLDGFAGYDDGAKLYTRGDGNKGSDITRAFERGLAVYNDSERGQGAGEIVVKRSYFETHLSKHFEHPRNFQSSLIKEKELDQFAEKAIADKAALFVPFSQLPQWS
;
A
#
# COMPACT_ATOMS: atom_id res chain seq x y z
N MET A 1 -16.48 17.70 -11.81
CA MET A 1 -15.33 17.69 -10.89
C MET A 1 -15.66 18.51 -9.66
N LEU A 2 -15.44 17.96 -8.48
CA LEU A 2 -15.55 18.62 -7.19
C LEU A 2 -14.60 19.81 -7.14
N SER A 3 -15.11 20.95 -6.65
CA SER A 3 -14.24 22.10 -6.37
C SER A 3 -13.35 21.81 -5.16
N LYS A 4 -12.16 22.42 -5.09
CA LYS A 4 -11.25 22.28 -3.92
C LYS A 4 -11.96 22.58 -2.60
N LYS A 5 -12.77 23.64 -2.56
CA LYS A 5 -13.57 24.01 -1.39
C LYS A 5 -14.54 22.89 -0.97
N LYS A 6 -15.20 22.27 -1.94
CA LYS A 6 -16.14 21.17 -1.66
C LYS A 6 -15.41 19.92 -1.15
N VAL A 7 -14.24 19.60 -1.70
CA VAL A 7 -13.39 18.51 -1.19
C VAL A 7 -12.98 18.76 0.25
N GLU A 8 -12.56 19.98 0.59
CA GLU A 8 -12.23 20.37 1.97
C GLU A 8 -13.45 20.30 2.91
N GLU A 9 -14.62 20.73 2.46
CA GLU A 9 -15.86 20.61 3.23
C GLU A 9 -16.24 19.16 3.53
N ILE A 10 -16.09 18.26 2.56
CA ILE A 10 -16.34 16.82 2.73
C ILE A 10 -15.29 16.18 3.65
N ALA A 11 -14.01 16.48 3.43
CA ALA A 11 -12.89 15.95 4.21
C ALA A 11 -12.98 16.34 5.70
N ASN A 12 -13.41 17.57 5.98
CA ASN A 12 -13.66 18.05 7.35
C ASN A 12 -15.00 17.59 7.93
N GLN A 13 -15.75 16.74 7.22
CA GLN A 13 -17.08 16.25 7.61
C GLN A 13 -18.12 17.37 7.86
N ASN A 14 -17.94 18.54 7.22
CA ASN A 14 -18.89 19.66 7.28
C ASN A 14 -20.12 19.42 6.39
N VAL A 15 -20.11 18.35 5.59
CA VAL A 15 -21.22 17.88 4.77
C VAL A 15 -21.54 16.45 5.18
N LEU A 16 -22.81 16.19 5.47
CA LEU A 16 -23.29 14.83 5.75
C LEU A 16 -23.17 13.97 4.49
N ILE A 17 -22.73 12.73 4.64
CA ILE A 17 -22.55 11.77 3.53
C ILE A 17 -23.85 11.56 2.76
N ASP A 18 -24.97 11.49 3.47
CA ASP A 18 -26.31 11.33 2.88
C ASP A 18 -26.73 12.53 2.03
N ALA A 19 -26.11 13.70 2.24
CA ALA A 19 -26.34 14.89 1.43
C ALA A 19 -25.47 14.93 0.16
N LEU A 20 -24.49 14.02 0.01
CA LEU A 20 -23.70 13.89 -1.22
C LEU A 20 -24.49 13.10 -2.26
N SER A 21 -24.44 13.58 -3.51
CA SER A 21 -24.84 12.76 -4.65
C SER A 21 -23.88 11.58 -4.84
N ASP A 22 -24.34 10.55 -5.54
CA ASP A 22 -23.55 9.36 -5.83
C ASP A 22 -22.26 9.71 -6.59
N ASP A 23 -22.33 10.67 -7.52
CA ASP A 23 -21.18 11.17 -8.28
C ASP A 23 -20.19 11.94 -7.40
N GLU A 24 -20.67 12.81 -6.50
CA GLU A 24 -19.80 13.54 -5.56
C GLU A 24 -19.08 12.60 -4.60
N LEU A 25 -19.77 11.57 -4.10
CA LEU A 25 -19.16 10.57 -3.21
C LEU A 25 -18.12 9.73 -3.94
N ALA A 26 -18.42 9.27 -5.16
CA ALA A 26 -17.48 8.53 -6.00
C ALA A 26 -16.25 9.38 -6.33
N GLU A 27 -16.45 10.63 -6.72
CA GLU A 27 -15.37 11.55 -7.05
C GLU A 27 -14.51 11.86 -5.82
N PHE A 28 -15.11 12.08 -4.66
CA PHE A 28 -14.37 12.28 -3.41
C PHE A 28 -13.50 11.07 -3.07
N CYS A 29 -14.02 9.84 -3.21
CA CYS A 29 -13.23 8.63 -2.96
C CYS A 29 -12.03 8.52 -3.90
N ILE A 30 -12.20 8.86 -5.18
CA ILE A 30 -11.10 8.88 -6.16
C ILE A 30 -10.03 9.91 -5.75
N ILE A 31 -10.45 11.13 -5.40
CA ILE A 31 -9.54 12.20 -4.97
C ILE A 31 -8.82 11.81 -3.67
N ALA A 32 -9.54 11.29 -2.67
CA ALA A 32 -8.97 10.88 -1.40
C ALA A 32 -7.94 9.75 -1.56
N ASN A 33 -8.23 8.74 -2.40
CA ASN A 33 -7.28 7.68 -2.72
C ASN A 33 -6.02 8.23 -3.40
N GLN A 34 -6.18 9.12 -4.38
CA GLN A 34 -5.05 9.76 -5.06
C GLN A 34 -4.20 10.57 -4.08
N MET A 35 -4.82 11.39 -3.26
CA MET A 35 -4.15 12.22 -2.25
C MET A 35 -3.43 11.38 -1.18
N TYR A 36 -4.04 10.29 -0.72
CA TYR A 36 -3.39 9.32 0.18
C TYR A 36 -2.12 8.74 -0.43
N ARG A 37 -2.21 8.32 -1.70
CA ARG A 37 -1.07 7.78 -2.44
C ARG A 37 0.02 8.87 -2.59
N ASP A 38 -0.39 10.12 -2.86
CA ASP A 38 0.52 11.27 -3.03
C ASP A 38 1.20 11.70 -1.72
N GLY A 39 0.89 11.00 -0.61
CA GLY A 39 1.39 11.34 0.72
C GLY A 39 0.72 12.58 1.32
N LYS A 40 -0.44 12.97 0.83
CA LYS A 40 -1.20 14.12 1.33
C LYS A 40 -2.61 13.68 1.72
N PRO A 41 -2.77 12.67 2.61
CA PRO A 41 -4.08 12.17 2.96
C PRO A 41 -4.97 13.30 3.46
N ILE A 42 -6.14 13.45 2.83
CA ILE A 42 -7.12 14.48 3.20
C ILE A 42 -8.11 13.98 4.26
N VAL A 43 -8.14 12.67 4.49
CA VAL A 43 -8.94 11.98 5.52
C VAL A 43 -8.12 10.83 6.09
N SER A 44 -8.48 10.34 7.28
CA SER A 44 -7.83 9.17 7.86
C SER A 44 -8.17 7.89 7.11
N ASP A 45 -7.31 6.87 7.17
CA ASP A 45 -7.59 5.55 6.58
C ASP A 45 -8.90 4.94 7.12
N GLN A 46 -9.20 5.19 8.41
CA GLN A 46 -10.44 4.74 9.03
C GLN A 46 -11.66 5.46 8.44
N ASP A 47 -11.62 6.79 8.31
CA ASP A 47 -12.71 7.54 7.69
C ASP A 47 -12.87 7.14 6.22
N TYR A 48 -11.76 7.01 5.49
CA TYR A 48 -11.80 6.58 4.10
C TYR A 48 -12.46 5.20 3.97
N ASP A 49 -12.00 4.20 4.71
CA ASP A 49 -12.46 2.82 4.58
C ASP A 49 -13.90 2.65 5.12
N PHE A 50 -14.21 3.15 6.33
CA PHE A 50 -15.48 2.87 7.02
C PHE A 50 -16.60 3.88 6.77
N VAL A 51 -16.26 5.08 6.32
CA VAL A 51 -17.23 6.16 6.16
C VAL A 51 -17.49 6.40 4.68
N PHE A 52 -16.47 6.76 3.92
CA PHE A 52 -16.63 7.13 2.51
C PHE A 52 -16.73 5.91 1.57
N GLN A 53 -15.76 5.01 1.63
CA GLN A 53 -15.73 3.83 0.77
C GLN A 53 -16.87 2.87 1.11
N ALA A 54 -17.19 2.67 2.40
CA ALA A 54 -18.35 1.88 2.81
C ALA A 54 -19.68 2.46 2.30
N ALA A 55 -19.87 3.78 2.37
CA ALA A 55 -21.06 4.42 1.82
C ALA A 55 -21.13 4.27 0.30
N LEU A 56 -20.00 4.42 -0.41
CA LEU A 56 -19.94 4.23 -1.85
C LEU A 56 -20.25 2.78 -2.24
N ALA A 57 -19.67 1.80 -1.56
CA ALA A 57 -19.92 0.37 -1.80
C ALA A 57 -21.38 -0.02 -1.53
N LYS A 58 -22.01 0.59 -0.53
CA LYS A 58 -23.45 0.39 -0.24
C LYS A 58 -24.35 0.99 -1.32
N ARG A 59 -24.03 2.18 -1.83
CA ARG A 59 -24.85 2.90 -2.82
C ARG A 59 -24.61 2.38 -4.24
N LEU A 60 -23.36 2.12 -4.59
CA LEU A 60 -22.89 1.77 -5.93
C LEU A 60 -21.90 0.58 -5.91
N PRO A 61 -22.34 -0.64 -5.53
CA PRO A 61 -21.43 -1.79 -5.38
C PRO A 61 -20.70 -2.20 -6.68
N ASN A 62 -21.28 -1.87 -7.84
CA ASN A 62 -20.71 -2.17 -9.16
C ASN A 62 -19.97 -0.97 -9.78
N HIS A 63 -19.68 0.08 -9.01
CA HIS A 63 -18.99 1.24 -9.54
C HIS A 63 -17.58 0.85 -10.05
N PRO A 64 -17.15 1.28 -11.25
CA PRO A 64 -15.86 0.90 -11.82
C PRO A 64 -14.67 1.17 -10.90
N PHE A 65 -14.71 2.25 -10.11
CA PHE A 65 -13.66 2.57 -9.12
C PHE A 65 -13.45 1.44 -8.10
N LEU A 66 -14.52 0.81 -7.62
CA LEU A 66 -14.44 -0.27 -6.63
C LEU A 66 -13.95 -1.59 -7.24
N GLN A 67 -14.07 -1.74 -8.57
CA GLN A 67 -13.65 -2.93 -9.29
C GLN A 67 -12.25 -2.82 -9.91
N LYS A 68 -11.72 -1.59 -10.05
CA LYS A 68 -10.41 -1.36 -10.68
C LYS A 68 -9.29 -1.63 -9.68
N LEU A 69 -8.29 -2.41 -10.10
CA LEU A 69 -6.99 -2.43 -9.45
C LEU A 69 -6.38 -1.03 -9.55
N GLU A 70 -6.22 -0.37 -8.42
CA GLU A 70 -5.81 1.02 -8.29
C GLU A 70 -4.45 1.27 -8.96
N SER A 71 -4.38 2.24 -9.88
CA SER A 71 -3.16 2.63 -10.60
C SER A 71 -2.18 3.42 -9.73
N GLU A 72 -0.88 3.24 -9.97
CA GLU A 72 0.20 3.99 -9.31
C GLU A 72 0.40 5.40 -9.89
N HIS A 73 1.11 6.26 -9.13
CA HIS A 73 1.43 7.65 -9.48
C HIS A 73 2.07 7.86 -10.85
N GLU A 74 1.73 9.01 -11.42
CA GLU A 74 2.52 9.75 -12.41
C GLU A 74 3.77 10.33 -11.70
N GLY A 75 4.93 9.68 -11.85
CA GLY A 75 6.18 10.12 -11.19
C GLY A 75 7.18 9.01 -10.90
N PHE A 76 6.75 7.75 -11.05
CA PHE A 76 7.65 6.62 -11.26
C PHE A 76 7.98 6.49 -12.74
N ALA A 77 9.03 5.73 -13.07
CA ALA A 77 9.47 5.54 -14.45
C ALA A 77 8.30 5.44 -15.42
N GLU A 78 8.29 6.35 -16.41
CA GLU A 78 7.19 6.54 -17.36
C GLU A 78 6.84 5.22 -18.06
N GLU A 79 7.85 4.38 -18.29
CA GLU A 79 7.66 3.05 -18.86
C GLU A 79 7.31 2.02 -17.79
N LYS A 80 6.08 1.48 -17.89
CA LYS A 80 5.64 0.33 -17.10
C LYS A 80 6.13 -0.98 -17.73
N VAL A 81 6.86 -1.76 -16.95
CA VAL A 81 7.43 -3.06 -17.33
C VAL A 81 6.61 -4.20 -16.72
N LYS A 82 6.55 -5.34 -17.42
CA LYS A 82 5.87 -6.54 -16.92
C LYS A 82 6.64 -7.12 -15.73
N LEU A 83 5.94 -7.43 -14.66
CA LEU A 83 6.52 -8.08 -13.49
C LEU A 83 6.90 -9.53 -13.80
N PRO A 84 8.00 -10.05 -13.23
CA PRO A 84 8.36 -11.46 -13.33
C PRO A 84 7.27 -12.38 -12.76
N GLU A 85 6.64 -11.93 -11.68
CA GLU A 85 5.55 -12.62 -11.00
C GLU A 85 4.44 -11.63 -10.65
N ARG A 86 3.18 -12.11 -10.68
CA ARG A 86 2.03 -11.27 -10.36
C ARG A 86 2.03 -10.93 -8.87
N MET A 87 2.05 -9.64 -8.54
CA MET A 87 1.94 -9.16 -7.17
C MET A 87 0.47 -9.01 -6.76
N LEU A 88 0.02 -9.84 -5.83
CA LEU A 88 -1.35 -9.83 -5.32
C LEU A 88 -1.59 -8.65 -4.37
N SER A 89 -2.87 -8.28 -4.21
CA SER A 89 -3.32 -7.45 -3.09
C SER A 89 -3.86 -8.35 -1.99
N THR A 90 -3.92 -7.83 -0.77
CA THR A 90 -4.57 -8.49 0.36
C THR A 90 -5.98 -7.95 0.56
N ASP A 91 -6.94 -8.82 0.83
CA ASP A 91 -8.23 -8.41 1.41
C ASP A 91 -8.00 -7.89 2.83
N LYS A 92 -8.80 -6.90 3.25
CA LYS A 92 -8.77 -6.36 4.60
C LYS A 92 -9.95 -6.94 5.39
N ALA A 93 -9.74 -7.20 6.68
CA ALA A 93 -10.78 -7.56 7.63
C ALA A 93 -10.64 -6.64 8.85
N TYR A 94 -11.76 -6.06 9.28
CA TYR A 94 -11.80 -5.08 10.37
C TYR A 94 -12.58 -5.56 11.59
N SER A 95 -13.25 -6.70 11.45
CA SER A 95 -14.05 -7.31 12.50
C SER A 95 -13.73 -8.80 12.64
N TRP A 96 -13.98 -9.32 13.84
CA TRP A 96 -13.86 -10.76 14.09
C TRP A 96 -14.79 -11.57 13.17
N GLY A 97 -15.99 -11.06 12.88
CA GLY A 97 -16.94 -11.73 11.99
C GLY A 97 -16.42 -11.88 10.55
N GLU A 98 -15.66 -10.90 10.03
CA GLU A 98 -15.02 -11.01 8.71
C GLU A 98 -13.89 -12.05 8.71
N ILE A 99 -13.11 -12.11 9.79
CA ILE A 99 -12.09 -13.14 9.98
C ILE A 99 -12.74 -14.53 10.05
N GLN A 100 -13.84 -14.70 10.79
CA GLN A 100 -14.58 -15.97 10.86
C GLN A 100 -15.08 -16.41 9.48
N LYS A 101 -15.66 -15.51 8.69
CA LYS A 101 -16.09 -15.80 7.31
C LYS A 101 -14.92 -16.21 6.41
N TRP A 102 -13.75 -15.60 6.59
CA TRP A 102 -12.55 -15.99 5.86
C TRP A 102 -12.08 -17.40 6.26
N LEU A 103 -12.08 -17.72 7.55
CA LEU A 103 -11.79 -19.07 8.06
C LEU A 103 -12.78 -20.11 7.52
N GLU A 104 -14.08 -19.80 7.50
CA GLU A 104 -15.12 -20.67 6.91
C GLU A 104 -14.84 -20.98 5.42
N ARG A 105 -14.41 -19.97 4.64
CA ARG A 105 -14.01 -20.18 3.24
C ARG A 105 -12.80 -21.10 3.12
N ILE A 106 -11.79 -20.93 3.98
CA ILE A 106 -10.60 -21.79 4.00
C ILE A 106 -10.99 -23.24 4.32
N THR A 107 -11.78 -23.46 5.37
CA THR A 107 -12.25 -24.79 5.77
C THR A 107 -12.97 -25.47 4.60
N LYS A 108 -13.90 -24.78 3.96
CA LYS A 108 -14.64 -25.30 2.81
C LYS A 108 -13.70 -25.67 1.65
N SER A 109 -12.74 -24.80 1.33
CA SER A 109 -11.77 -25.08 0.26
C SER A 109 -10.82 -26.23 0.60
N ALA A 110 -10.49 -26.44 1.88
CA ALA A 110 -9.70 -27.60 2.31
C ALA A 110 -10.48 -28.91 2.13
N GLU A 111 -11.76 -28.91 2.52
CA GLU A 111 -12.66 -30.06 2.31
C GLU A 111 -12.84 -30.41 0.82
N GLU A 112 -12.92 -29.41 -0.05
CA GLU A 112 -13.01 -29.60 -1.52
C GLU A 112 -11.79 -30.30 -2.13
N ILE A 113 -10.64 -30.30 -1.45
CA ILE A 113 -9.41 -30.97 -1.88
C ILE A 113 -9.02 -32.16 -0.98
N ASP A 114 -9.97 -32.68 -0.20
CA ASP A 114 -9.78 -33.79 0.74
C ASP A 114 -8.67 -33.53 1.80
N LEU A 115 -8.45 -32.27 2.17
CA LEU A 115 -7.52 -31.85 3.23
C LEU A 115 -8.28 -31.60 4.54
N SER A 116 -7.80 -32.15 5.66
CA SER A 116 -8.41 -31.87 6.97
C SER A 116 -8.24 -30.39 7.33
N PRO A 117 -9.28 -29.71 7.85
CA PRO A 117 -9.14 -28.35 8.37
C PRO A 117 -8.09 -28.23 9.50
N ASN A 118 -7.85 -29.31 10.25
CA ASN A 118 -6.83 -29.35 11.29
C ASN A 118 -5.40 -29.39 10.75
N ASP A 119 -5.22 -29.77 9.49
CA ASP A 119 -3.92 -29.80 8.81
C ASP A 119 -3.61 -28.45 8.13
N VAL A 120 -4.56 -27.51 8.13
CA VAL A 120 -4.37 -26.17 7.57
C VAL A 120 -3.60 -25.30 8.57
N LEU A 121 -2.38 -24.92 8.20
CA LEU A 121 -1.57 -23.99 8.98
C LEU A 121 -1.77 -22.55 8.52
N ILE A 122 -2.20 -21.69 9.43
CA ILE A 122 -2.33 -20.25 9.19
C ILE A 122 -1.09 -19.56 9.76
N LYS A 123 -0.40 -18.80 8.90
CA LYS A 123 0.76 -18.01 9.30
C LYS A 123 0.37 -16.55 9.44
N GLY A 124 0.55 -15.99 10.63
CA GLY A 124 0.47 -14.55 10.86
C GLY A 124 1.81 -13.89 10.53
N THR A 125 1.77 -12.74 9.86
CA THR A 125 2.92 -11.85 9.68
C THR A 125 2.49 -10.41 9.92
N ALA A 126 3.43 -9.55 10.31
CA ALA A 126 3.14 -8.13 10.45
C ALA A 126 2.92 -7.54 9.06
N LYS A 127 1.79 -6.86 8.85
CA LYS A 127 1.60 -6.06 7.64
C LYS A 127 2.49 -4.82 7.73
N LEU A 128 3.46 -4.74 6.83
CA LEU A 128 4.29 -3.56 6.68
C LEU A 128 3.48 -2.41 6.06
N ASP A 129 3.83 -1.20 6.45
CA ASP A 129 3.25 0.02 5.90
C ASP A 129 4.34 0.78 5.15
N GLY A 130 4.46 0.45 3.86
CA GLY A 130 5.44 1.09 3.02
C GLY A 130 5.08 1.08 1.55
N PHE A 131 6.13 0.92 0.74
CA PHE A 131 5.99 0.86 -0.70
C PHE A 131 6.27 -0.56 -1.20
N ALA A 132 5.25 -1.24 -1.69
CA ALA A 132 5.35 -2.60 -2.20
C ALA A 132 6.30 -2.67 -3.42
N GLY A 133 7.18 -3.66 -3.42
CA GLY A 133 8.06 -3.94 -4.54
C GLY A 133 8.39 -5.42 -4.71
N TYR A 134 8.87 -5.77 -5.90
CA TYR A 134 9.35 -7.11 -6.24
C TYR A 134 10.82 -7.04 -6.64
N ASP A 135 11.67 -7.79 -5.95
CA ASP A 135 13.10 -7.89 -6.24
C ASP A 135 13.42 -9.24 -6.88
N ASP A 136 13.81 -9.24 -8.15
CA ASP A 136 14.18 -10.45 -8.91
C ASP A 136 15.70 -10.75 -8.88
N GLY A 137 16.47 -9.91 -8.19
CA GLY A 137 17.92 -10.05 -8.04
C GLY A 137 18.70 -9.20 -9.04
N ALA A 138 18.12 -8.90 -10.20
CA ALA A 138 18.68 -7.96 -11.17
C ALA A 138 18.00 -6.58 -11.05
N LYS A 139 16.69 -6.59 -10.86
CA LYS A 139 15.82 -5.43 -10.86
C LYS A 139 14.90 -5.41 -9.66
N LEU A 140 14.52 -4.19 -9.27
CA LEU A 140 13.46 -3.94 -8.32
C LEU A 140 12.31 -3.27 -9.06
N TYR A 141 11.09 -3.76 -8.88
CA TYR A 141 9.89 -3.21 -9.51
C TYR A 141 8.92 -2.71 -8.46
N THR A 142 8.17 -1.64 -8.78
CA THR A 142 6.96 -1.30 -8.03
C THR A 142 5.85 -2.32 -8.32
N ARG A 143 4.83 -2.39 -7.48
CA ARG A 143 3.68 -3.28 -7.70
C ARG A 143 2.85 -2.91 -8.94
N GLY A 144 2.65 -1.63 -9.19
CA GLY A 144 1.75 -1.12 -10.23
C GLY A 144 0.33 -1.66 -10.10
N ASP A 145 -0.19 -2.18 -11.21
CA ASP A 145 -1.50 -2.85 -11.26
C ASP A 145 -1.45 -4.32 -10.78
N GLY A 146 -0.29 -4.78 -10.32
CA GLY A 146 0.00 -6.15 -9.93
C GLY A 146 0.53 -7.04 -11.06
N ASN A 147 0.46 -6.60 -12.32
CA ASN A 147 1.03 -7.29 -13.50
C ASN A 147 2.16 -6.49 -14.17
N LYS A 148 2.06 -5.16 -14.14
CA LYS A 148 3.05 -4.22 -14.65
C LYS A 148 3.36 -3.18 -13.59
N GLY A 149 4.63 -2.94 -13.35
CA GLY A 149 5.15 -1.95 -12.42
C GLY A 149 6.16 -1.03 -13.10
N SER A 150 6.74 -0.11 -12.35
CA SER A 150 7.90 0.69 -12.80
C SER A 150 9.17 0.04 -12.27
N ASP A 151 10.19 -0.04 -13.12
CA ASP A 151 11.54 -0.36 -12.65
C ASP A 151 12.00 0.74 -11.69
N ILE A 152 12.40 0.38 -10.47
CA ILE A 152 12.94 1.22 -9.40
C ILE A 152 14.31 0.72 -8.92
N THR A 153 15.05 -0.01 -9.76
CA THR A 153 16.39 -0.56 -9.45
C THR A 153 17.38 0.51 -8.96
N ARG A 154 17.22 1.74 -9.45
CA ARG A 154 17.90 2.95 -8.95
C ARG A 154 17.91 3.10 -7.44
N ALA A 155 16.91 2.62 -6.72
CA ALA A 155 16.88 2.70 -5.26
C ALA A 155 18.05 1.91 -4.63
N PHE A 156 18.34 0.72 -5.17
CA PHE A 156 19.49 -0.08 -4.77
C PHE A 156 20.81 0.51 -5.28
N GLU A 157 20.85 1.08 -6.49
CA GLU A 157 22.05 1.79 -7.00
C GLU A 157 22.42 2.99 -6.13
N ARG A 158 21.41 3.62 -5.49
CA ARG A 158 21.56 4.70 -4.51
C ARG A 158 21.88 4.21 -3.10
N GLY A 159 22.05 2.90 -2.90
CA GLY A 159 22.51 2.30 -1.65
C GLY A 159 21.41 1.74 -0.74
N LEU A 160 20.13 1.70 -1.16
CA LEU A 160 19.08 1.02 -0.39
C LEU A 160 19.53 -0.41 -0.08
N ALA A 161 19.47 -0.83 1.18
CA ALA A 161 19.87 -2.18 1.58
C ALA A 161 18.66 -3.11 1.73
N VAL A 162 18.89 -4.41 1.55
CA VAL A 162 17.93 -5.45 1.93
C VAL A 162 18.01 -5.66 3.44
N TYR A 163 16.87 -5.93 4.07
CA TYR A 163 16.78 -6.28 5.48
C TYR A 163 17.77 -7.41 5.85
N ASN A 164 18.30 -7.35 7.08
CA ASN A 164 19.35 -8.23 7.59
C ASN A 164 20.65 -8.28 6.76
N ASP A 165 20.93 -7.28 5.94
CA ASP A 165 22.10 -7.26 5.05
C ASP A 165 22.16 -8.53 4.16
N SER A 166 20.99 -9.04 3.77
CA SER A 166 20.85 -10.25 2.97
C SER A 166 20.95 -9.98 1.46
N GLU A 167 21.00 -11.05 0.68
CA GLU A 167 21.13 -10.96 -0.78
C GLU A 167 19.85 -10.42 -1.45
N ARG A 168 20.03 -9.89 -2.66
CA ARG A 168 18.94 -9.48 -3.56
C ARG A 168 18.20 -10.69 -4.12
N GLY A 169 17.02 -10.47 -4.69
CA GLY A 169 16.28 -11.51 -5.43
C GLY A 169 15.37 -12.39 -4.59
N GLN A 170 14.90 -11.87 -3.46
CA GLN A 170 14.02 -12.60 -2.53
C GLN A 170 12.53 -12.43 -2.84
N GLY A 171 12.19 -11.83 -3.99
CA GLY A 171 10.81 -11.69 -4.47
C GLY A 171 10.08 -10.48 -3.86
N ALA A 172 8.81 -10.69 -3.51
CA ALA A 172 7.94 -9.63 -3.02
C ALA A 172 8.33 -9.13 -1.61
N GLY A 173 8.24 -7.83 -1.42
CA GLY A 173 8.52 -7.16 -0.15
C GLY A 173 8.04 -5.73 -0.12
N GLU A 174 8.50 -4.99 0.88
CA GLU A 174 8.10 -3.62 1.13
C GLU A 174 9.33 -2.74 1.40
N ILE A 175 9.41 -1.58 0.77
CA ILE A 175 10.37 -0.53 1.14
C ILE A 175 9.78 0.21 2.34
N VAL A 176 10.46 0.14 3.47
CA VAL A 176 10.01 0.71 4.74
C VAL A 176 11.08 1.61 5.35
N VAL A 177 10.65 2.49 6.24
CA VAL A 177 11.53 3.28 7.11
C VAL A 177 11.29 2.88 8.56
N LYS A 178 12.36 2.72 9.35
CA LYS A 178 12.25 2.46 10.78
C LYS A 178 11.45 3.58 11.45
N ARG A 179 10.37 3.21 12.15
CA ARG A 179 9.48 4.16 12.82
C ARG A 179 10.23 5.12 13.76
N SER A 180 11.14 4.59 14.58
CA SER A 180 11.96 5.40 15.49
C SER A 180 12.83 6.43 14.77
N TYR A 181 13.38 6.05 13.61
CA TYR A 181 14.18 6.97 12.79
C TYR A 181 13.29 8.06 12.18
N PHE A 182 12.11 7.69 11.67
CA PHE A 182 11.15 8.66 11.14
C PHE A 182 10.74 9.68 12.22
N GLU A 183 10.33 9.21 13.39
CA GLU A 183 9.89 10.06 14.50
C GLU A 183 11.00 11.02 14.95
N THR A 184 12.26 10.56 14.97
CA THR A 184 13.40 11.35 15.47
C THR A 184 13.94 12.34 14.43
N HIS A 185 14.01 11.95 13.16
CA HIS A 185 14.77 12.67 12.14
C HIS A 185 13.94 13.24 10.99
N LEU A 186 12.74 12.70 10.74
CA LEU A 186 11.97 12.98 9.53
C LEU A 186 10.62 13.64 9.82
N SER A 187 10.04 13.44 11.01
CA SER A 187 8.71 13.92 11.40
C SER A 187 8.52 15.44 11.32
N LYS A 188 9.61 16.21 11.40
CA LYS A 188 9.58 17.68 11.23
C LYS A 188 9.50 18.13 9.76
N HIS A 189 9.81 17.24 8.83
CA HIS A 189 9.93 17.52 7.40
C HIS A 189 8.88 16.78 6.56
N PHE A 190 8.37 15.67 7.09
CA PHE A 190 7.37 14.82 6.44
C PHE A 190 6.21 14.60 7.40
N GLU A 191 5.00 14.88 6.95
CA GLU A 191 3.77 14.67 7.73
C GLU A 191 3.51 13.18 8.00
N HIS A 192 3.81 12.32 7.01
CA HIS A 192 3.60 10.88 7.09
C HIS A 192 4.81 10.08 6.56
N PRO A 193 5.08 8.87 7.12
CA PRO A 193 6.14 7.97 6.65
C PRO A 193 6.07 7.65 5.15
N ARG A 194 4.85 7.58 4.61
CA ARG A 194 4.59 7.31 3.20
C ARG A 194 5.15 8.37 2.25
N ASN A 195 5.12 9.63 2.67
CA ASN A 195 5.66 10.77 1.91
C ASN A 195 7.15 10.60 1.70
N PHE A 196 7.81 10.16 2.77
CA PHE A 196 9.23 9.88 2.76
C PHE A 196 9.55 8.65 1.92
N GLN A 197 8.75 7.58 2.00
CA GLN A 197 8.98 6.37 1.20
C GLN A 197 8.88 6.64 -0.31
N SER A 198 7.91 7.45 -0.75
CA SER A 198 7.83 7.89 -2.15
C SER A 198 9.06 8.69 -2.59
N SER A 199 9.71 9.42 -1.68
CA SER A 199 10.93 10.16 -2.00
C SER A 199 12.16 9.27 -2.19
N LEU A 200 12.16 8.04 -1.65
CA LEU A 200 13.24 7.05 -1.83
C LEU A 200 13.30 6.48 -3.26
N ILE A 201 12.15 6.40 -3.94
CA ILE A 201 12.00 5.67 -5.21
C ILE A 201 11.73 6.56 -6.44
N LYS A 202 11.58 7.87 -6.21
CA LYS A 202 11.40 8.87 -7.28
C LYS A 202 12.57 8.85 -8.26
N GLU A 203 12.30 9.18 -9.53
CA GLU A 203 13.35 9.24 -10.56
C GLU A 203 14.35 10.38 -10.30
N LYS A 204 13.84 11.53 -9.84
CA LYS A 204 14.65 12.71 -9.51
C LYS A 204 15.70 12.38 -8.43
N GLU A 205 16.68 13.26 -8.32
CA GLU A 205 17.71 13.18 -7.29
C GLU A 205 17.08 13.09 -5.89
N LEU A 206 17.68 12.27 -5.04
CA LEU A 206 17.28 12.14 -3.65
C LEU A 206 17.53 13.47 -2.93
N ASP A 207 16.66 13.76 -1.98
CA ASP A 207 16.97 14.82 -1.02
C ASP A 207 17.91 14.26 0.06
N GLN A 208 18.56 15.18 0.80
CA GLN A 208 19.48 14.83 1.88
C GLN A 208 18.87 13.90 2.95
N PHE A 209 17.54 13.92 3.13
CA PHE A 209 16.87 13.08 4.12
C PHE A 209 16.79 11.63 3.65
N ALA A 210 16.44 11.43 2.37
CA ALA A 210 16.43 10.13 1.73
C ALA A 210 17.84 9.52 1.68
N GLU A 211 18.84 10.28 1.25
CA GLU A 211 20.24 9.83 1.20
C GLU A 211 20.73 9.40 2.59
N LYS A 212 20.47 10.23 3.61
CA LYS A 212 20.91 9.93 4.97
C LYS A 212 20.20 8.71 5.57
N ALA A 213 18.89 8.57 5.35
CA ALA A 213 18.17 7.39 5.85
C ALA A 213 18.64 6.08 5.21
N ILE A 214 19.03 6.13 3.93
CA ILE A 214 19.65 5.00 3.25
C ILE A 214 21.04 4.71 3.86
N ALA A 215 21.89 5.73 3.99
CA ALA A 215 23.23 5.61 4.55
C ALA A 215 23.21 5.05 5.99
N ASP A 216 22.25 5.50 6.81
CA ASP A 216 22.05 5.07 8.20
C ASP A 216 21.35 3.70 8.30
N LYS A 217 21.05 3.02 7.17
CA LYS A 217 20.27 1.77 7.10
C LYS A 217 18.95 1.86 7.86
N ALA A 218 18.32 3.03 7.80
CA ALA A 218 17.00 3.29 8.38
C ALA A 218 15.87 3.07 7.38
N ALA A 219 16.13 3.28 6.08
CA ALA A 219 15.29 2.87 4.98
C ALA A 219 15.81 1.55 4.39
N LEU A 220 14.95 0.55 4.25
CA LEU A 220 15.32 -0.81 3.81
C LEU A 220 14.23 -1.39 2.91
N PHE A 221 14.64 -2.28 2.00
CA PHE A 221 13.71 -3.23 1.38
C PHE A 221 13.60 -4.47 2.27
N VAL A 222 12.39 -4.82 2.69
CA VAL A 222 12.11 -5.98 3.53
C VAL A 222 11.35 -7.02 2.71
N PRO A 223 12.00 -8.10 2.27
CA PRO A 223 11.31 -9.22 1.65
C PRO A 223 10.32 -9.86 2.61
N PHE A 224 9.11 -10.18 2.15
CA PHE A 224 8.09 -10.79 3.01
C PHE A 224 8.51 -12.17 3.52
N SER A 225 9.39 -12.87 2.79
CA SER A 225 9.99 -14.14 3.20
C SER A 225 10.83 -14.04 4.49
N GLN A 226 11.30 -12.84 4.85
CA GLN A 226 12.09 -12.61 6.07
C GLN A 226 11.26 -12.15 7.27
N LEU A 227 9.95 -11.95 7.11
CA LEU A 227 9.11 -11.53 8.22
C LEU A 227 8.99 -12.66 9.26
N PRO A 228 9.06 -12.33 10.56
CA PRO A 228 8.71 -13.29 11.61
C PRO A 228 7.29 -13.83 11.39
N GLN A 229 7.14 -15.14 11.59
CA GLN A 229 5.88 -15.85 11.40
C GLN A 229 5.35 -16.33 12.76
N TRP A 230 4.06 -16.13 13.00
CA TRP A 230 3.32 -16.76 14.10
C TRP A 230 2.47 -17.90 13.52
N SER A 231 2.47 -19.06 14.17
CA SER A 231 1.70 -20.25 13.80
C SER A 231 1.07 -20.89 15.01
#